data_AF-A0A955XW92-F1
#
_entry.id   AF-A0A955XW92-F1
#
_cell.length_a   1.000
_cell.length_b   1.000
_cell.length_c   1.000
_cell.angle_alpha   90.00
_cell.angle_beta   90.00
_cell.angle_gamma   90.00
#
_symmetry.space_group_name_H-M   'P 1'
#
loop_
_entity.id
_entity.type
_entity.pdbx_description
1 polymer ?
#
loop_
_entity_poly.entity_id
_entity_poly.type
_entity_poly.pdbx_seq_one_letter_code
_entity_poly.pdbx_strand_id
1 'polypeptide(L)'
;MFANKARSSLFFNRKSHRNHRRQRSFEELELRQLLTVAPSPDFASTLVNPANPTPLSIDVVSNDVDSSIGPFGVIAGNLAVDHGATTNATSGWTVTETGPAPNNLTTNSANVGDVQLFRDGTPMTYSGGFAFATVRQNIPFGSTLTDFRSAEAYPSGDDFWLSTTQMGAGEGNANVSVAYFPFANGWIGGHLDPAGTLLFGNGVTQGNIAMNGTGDYQVSIPGVSDSTQDGLLFAIGGSNEDNIASTYALGGNSWQVSVRDNGNSAETDDVSFLYLPYTTTNLIAARVDGAT
;
A
#
# COMPACT_ATOMS: atom_id res chain seq x y z
N MET A 1 49.63 3.05 -79.54
CA MET A 1 49.56 2.44 -78.19
C MET A 1 48.23 2.87 -77.59
N PHE A 2 47.42 1.86 -77.29
CA PHE A 2 46.08 1.75 -76.68
C PHE A 2 45.51 2.93 -75.86
N ALA A 3 44.21 3.13 -75.67
CA ALA A 3 42.96 2.76 -76.34
C ALA A 3 41.85 3.34 -75.43
N ASN A 4 41.06 4.29 -75.92
CA ASN A 4 39.90 4.85 -75.21
C ASN A 4 38.81 3.79 -75.09
N LYS A 5 38.42 3.44 -73.85
CA LYS A 5 37.34 2.48 -73.58
C LYS A 5 36.19 3.19 -72.86
N ALA A 6 35.20 3.58 -73.64
CA ALA A 6 33.88 3.99 -73.16
C ALA A 6 33.23 2.84 -72.37
N ARG A 7 32.66 3.14 -71.21
CA ARG A 7 31.75 2.22 -70.50
C ARG A 7 30.36 2.84 -70.46
N SER A 8 29.49 2.16 -71.20
CA SER A 8 28.04 2.26 -71.28
C SER A 8 27.39 2.18 -69.89
N SER A 9 26.51 3.15 -69.61
CA SER A 9 25.59 3.16 -68.47
C SER A 9 24.41 2.24 -68.76
N LEU A 10 24.44 1.02 -68.20
CA LEU A 10 23.27 0.14 -68.13
C LEU A 10 22.32 0.65 -67.03
N PHE A 11 21.20 1.24 -67.47
CA PHE A 11 20.03 1.51 -66.64
C PHE A 11 19.41 0.19 -66.19
N PHE A 12 19.63 -0.21 -64.94
CA PHE A 12 18.78 -1.20 -64.27
C PHE A 12 17.53 -0.50 -63.73
N ASN A 13 16.42 -0.66 -64.45
CA ASN A 13 15.09 -0.28 -64.01
C ASN A 13 14.61 -1.27 -62.92
N ARG A 14 15.02 -1.06 -61.66
CA ARG A 14 14.43 -1.75 -60.51
C ARG A 14 13.05 -1.16 -60.25
N LYS A 15 12.01 -1.83 -60.75
CA LYS A 15 10.63 -1.65 -60.25
C LYS A 15 10.62 -1.95 -58.76
N SER A 16 10.65 -0.91 -57.93
CA SER A 16 10.32 -0.97 -56.52
C SER A 16 8.87 -1.45 -56.40
N HIS A 17 8.67 -2.72 -56.06
CA HIS A 17 7.39 -3.19 -55.51
C HIS A 17 7.23 -2.55 -54.13
N ARG A 18 6.54 -1.39 -54.13
CA ARG A 18 5.96 -0.80 -52.93
C ARG A 18 4.92 -1.79 -52.44
N ASN A 19 5.30 -2.64 -51.49
CA ASN A 19 4.33 -3.35 -50.67
C ASN A 19 3.51 -2.28 -49.95
N HIS A 20 2.26 -2.10 -50.38
CA HIS A 20 1.23 -1.43 -49.59
C HIS A 20 0.98 -2.27 -48.33
N ARG A 21 1.89 -2.15 -47.36
CA ARG A 21 1.60 -2.48 -45.98
C ARG A 21 0.60 -1.41 -45.54
N ARG A 22 -0.69 -1.73 -45.64
CA ARG A 22 -1.76 -0.94 -45.02
C ARG A 22 -1.33 -0.66 -43.59
N GLN A 23 -1.01 0.60 -43.28
CA GLN A 23 -1.07 1.09 -41.91
C GLN A 23 -2.53 0.91 -41.50
N ARG A 24 -2.80 -0.18 -40.77
CA ARG A 24 -4.00 -0.23 -39.94
C ARG A 24 -3.70 0.73 -38.80
N SER A 25 -4.59 1.70 -38.58
CA SER A 25 -4.52 2.56 -37.42
C SER A 25 -4.50 1.70 -36.17
N PHE A 26 -3.80 2.17 -35.14
CA PHE A 26 -3.72 1.51 -33.83
C PHE A 26 -5.10 1.23 -33.20
N GLU A 27 -6.17 1.88 -33.69
CA GLU A 27 -7.56 1.67 -33.26
C GLU A 27 -8.17 0.33 -33.73
N GLU A 28 -7.59 -0.37 -34.71
CA GLU A 28 -8.17 -1.64 -35.23
C GLU A 28 -7.63 -2.92 -34.55
N LEU A 29 -6.72 -2.83 -33.57
CA LEU A 29 -6.08 -4.00 -32.95
C LEU A 29 -6.52 -4.33 -31.51
N GLU A 30 -7.38 -3.53 -30.87
CA GLU A 30 -7.89 -3.84 -29.51
C GLU A 30 -9.24 -4.57 -29.48
N LEU A 31 -9.86 -4.85 -30.63
CA LEU A 31 -11.25 -5.32 -30.67
C LEU A 31 -11.45 -6.84 -30.70
N ARG A 32 -10.44 -7.66 -30.40
CA ARG A 32 -10.59 -9.14 -30.38
C ARG A 32 -9.76 -9.85 -29.31
N GLN A 33 -10.04 -9.59 -28.04
CA GLN A 33 -10.03 -10.65 -27.02
C GLN A 33 -10.78 -10.28 -25.73
N LEU A 34 -11.85 -9.48 -25.82
CA LEU A 34 -12.81 -9.40 -24.73
C LEU A 34 -13.62 -10.70 -24.74
N LEU A 35 -13.33 -11.58 -23.79
CA LEU A 35 -14.15 -12.75 -23.49
C LEU A 35 -15.50 -12.20 -22.98
N THR A 36 -16.46 -12.01 -23.90
CA THR A 36 -17.85 -11.73 -23.55
C THR A 36 -18.42 -12.98 -22.89
N VAL A 37 -18.27 -13.08 -21.57
CA VAL A 37 -19.25 -13.76 -20.75
C VAL A 37 -20.51 -12.92 -20.87
N ALA A 38 -21.47 -13.39 -21.67
CA ALA A 38 -22.80 -12.80 -21.68
C ALA A 38 -23.34 -12.89 -20.25
N PRO A 39 -23.65 -11.77 -19.57
CA PRO A 39 -24.30 -11.85 -18.27
C PRO A 39 -25.62 -12.61 -18.46
N SER A 40 -25.86 -13.59 -17.59
CA SER A 40 -27.14 -14.26 -17.48
C SER A 40 -28.27 -13.21 -17.44
N PRO A 41 -29.40 -13.41 -18.14
CA PRO A 41 -30.52 -12.46 -18.14
C PRO A 41 -31.15 -12.23 -16.75
N ASP A 42 -30.71 -12.95 -15.71
CA ASP A 42 -31.12 -12.72 -14.32
C ASP A 42 -30.34 -11.61 -13.58
N PHE A 43 -29.28 -11.03 -14.17
CA PHE A 43 -28.51 -9.95 -13.52
C PHE A 43 -29.02 -8.53 -13.82
N ALA A 44 -29.97 -8.37 -14.73
CA ALA A 44 -30.43 -7.05 -15.19
C ALA A 44 -31.67 -6.52 -14.43
N SER A 45 -32.20 -7.24 -13.44
CA SER A 45 -33.43 -6.83 -12.72
C SER A 45 -33.28 -6.53 -11.23
N THR A 46 -32.08 -6.65 -10.64
CA THR A 46 -31.84 -6.32 -9.22
C THR A 46 -30.71 -5.30 -8.98
N LEU A 47 -30.11 -4.73 -10.02
CA LEU A 47 -29.39 -3.46 -9.89
C LEU A 47 -30.41 -2.32 -9.87
N VAL A 48 -31.15 -2.24 -8.78
CA VAL A 48 -31.72 -0.97 -8.34
C VAL A 48 -30.54 -0.02 -8.26
N ASN A 49 -30.50 0.96 -9.16
CA ASN A 49 -29.68 2.15 -9.04
C ASN A 49 -29.93 2.73 -7.63
N PRO A 50 -28.99 2.64 -6.66
CA PRO A 50 -29.19 3.32 -5.40
C PRO A 50 -28.96 4.79 -5.70
N ALA A 51 -30.03 5.48 -6.07
CA ALA A 51 -30.07 6.93 -6.16
C ALA A 51 -29.50 7.47 -4.84
N ASN A 52 -28.28 8.00 -4.89
CA ASN A 52 -27.44 8.37 -3.75
C ASN A 52 -27.30 7.27 -2.70
N PRO A 53 -26.14 6.57 -2.58
CA PRO A 53 -25.81 6.05 -1.26
C PRO A 53 -25.82 7.27 -0.34
N THR A 54 -26.80 7.34 0.56
CA THR A 54 -26.67 8.16 1.77
C THR A 54 -25.24 7.94 2.25
N PRO A 55 -24.43 9.00 2.43
CA PRO A 55 -23.12 8.84 3.03
C PRO A 55 -23.28 7.94 4.24
N LEU A 56 -22.52 6.85 4.29
CA LEU A 56 -22.45 6.06 5.51
C LEU A 56 -21.83 6.98 6.56
N SER A 57 -22.68 7.63 7.36
CA SER A 57 -22.25 8.40 8.52
C SER A 57 -21.82 7.38 9.55
N ILE A 58 -20.52 7.14 9.64
CA ILE A 58 -19.95 6.50 10.81
C ILE A 58 -19.79 7.63 11.82
N ASP A 59 -20.79 7.77 12.69
CA ASP A 59 -20.73 8.72 13.77
C ASP A 59 -19.60 8.27 14.71
N VAL A 60 -18.54 9.08 14.81
CA VAL A 60 -17.53 8.91 15.86
C VAL A 60 -18.25 9.13 17.19
N VAL A 61 -18.47 8.06 17.93
CA VAL A 61 -19.28 8.06 19.15
C VAL A 61 -18.38 8.28 20.36
N SER A 62 -18.93 8.78 21.46
CA SER A 62 -18.16 9.13 22.66
C SER A 62 -17.45 7.93 23.34
N ASN A 63 -17.66 6.70 22.88
CA ASN A 63 -16.92 5.49 23.28
C ASN A 63 -15.78 5.11 22.31
N ASP A 64 -15.53 5.89 21.26
CA ASP A 64 -14.27 5.93 20.51
C ASP A 64 -13.13 6.59 21.31
N VAL A 65 -13.43 7.00 22.55
CA VAL A 65 -12.46 7.27 23.60
C VAL A 65 -12.74 6.32 24.77
N ASP A 66 -11.80 5.41 25.04
CA ASP A 66 -11.80 4.66 26.28
C ASP A 66 -11.18 5.52 27.39
N SER A 67 -11.96 5.80 28.43
CA SER A 67 -11.57 6.64 29.56
C SER A 67 -10.72 5.92 30.62
N SER A 68 -10.30 4.68 30.36
CA SER A 68 -9.58 3.83 31.30
C SER A 68 -8.41 3.03 30.69
N ILE A 69 -8.25 3.10 29.36
CA ILE A 69 -7.90 1.98 28.48
C ILE A 69 -7.29 0.76 29.17
N GLY A 70 -8.14 -0.26 29.35
CA GLY A 70 -7.69 -1.63 29.54
C GLY A 70 -6.81 -2.12 28.37
N PRO A 71 -6.52 -3.42 28.26
CA PRO A 71 -5.71 -3.92 27.15
C PRO A 71 -6.30 -3.47 25.79
N PHE A 72 -5.44 -3.16 24.80
CA PHE A 72 -5.76 -2.79 23.40
C PHE A 72 -6.05 -1.30 23.04
N GLY A 73 -5.39 -0.32 23.66
CA GLY A 73 -5.43 1.07 23.14
C GLY A 73 -4.72 1.25 21.80
N VAL A 74 -5.28 2.08 20.91
CA VAL A 74 -4.70 2.52 19.62
C VAL A 74 -4.45 4.01 19.66
N ILE A 75 -3.32 4.46 19.11
CA ILE A 75 -3.01 5.88 18.89
C ILE A 75 -3.32 6.17 17.43
N ALA A 76 -4.14 7.16 17.14
CA ALA A 76 -4.48 7.50 15.77
C ALA A 76 -4.44 9.00 15.54
N GLY A 77 -4.22 9.39 14.29
CA GLY A 77 -4.27 10.78 13.90
C GLY A 77 -4.16 10.99 12.41
N ASN A 78 -4.44 12.23 12.01
CA ASN A 78 -4.31 12.70 10.65
C ASN A 78 -3.14 13.67 10.57
N LEU A 79 -2.22 13.43 9.63
CA LEU A 79 -1.11 14.30 9.34
C LEU A 79 -1.37 15.06 8.04
N ALA A 80 -0.95 16.32 8.03
CA ALA A 80 -0.99 17.18 6.86
C ALA A 80 0.38 17.80 6.59
N VAL A 81 0.68 17.95 5.31
CA VAL A 81 1.89 18.59 4.79
C VAL A 81 1.52 19.36 3.52
N ASP A 82 2.26 20.42 3.21
CA ASP A 82 2.13 21.05 1.89
C ASP A 82 2.61 20.07 0.82
N HIS A 83 1.67 19.50 0.07
CA HIS A 83 1.99 18.59 -1.00
C HIS A 83 2.88 19.24 -2.07
N GLY A 84 2.77 20.56 -2.28
CA GLY A 84 3.56 21.33 -3.26
C GLY A 84 5.01 21.60 -2.84
N ALA A 85 5.36 21.35 -1.59
CA ALA A 85 6.72 21.54 -1.09
C ALA A 85 7.66 20.45 -1.64
N THR A 86 8.81 20.87 -2.17
CA THR A 86 9.82 20.00 -2.78
C THR A 86 11.15 20.00 -2.04
N THR A 87 11.22 20.66 -0.88
CA THR A 87 12.42 20.73 -0.04
C THR A 87 12.07 20.49 1.42
N ASN A 88 13.01 19.91 2.16
CA ASN A 88 12.82 19.59 3.58
C ASN A 88 12.38 20.81 4.39
N ALA A 89 12.99 21.97 4.15
CA ALA A 89 12.67 23.21 4.83
C ALA A 89 11.22 23.70 4.62
N THR A 90 10.59 23.30 3.52
CA THR A 90 9.20 23.67 3.17
C THR A 90 8.19 22.56 3.47
N SER A 91 8.65 21.33 3.73
CA SER A 91 7.81 20.16 4.02
C SER A 91 7.48 20.06 5.52
N GLY A 92 6.82 21.08 6.06
CA GLY A 92 6.40 21.09 7.46
C GLY A 92 5.21 20.16 7.70
N TRP A 93 5.42 19.08 8.45
CA TRP A 93 4.35 18.17 8.85
C TRP A 93 3.61 18.69 10.08
N THR A 94 2.28 18.50 10.09
CA THR A 94 1.41 18.89 11.20
C THR A 94 0.40 17.79 11.49
N VAL A 95 0.12 17.55 12.78
CA VAL A 95 -1.01 16.71 13.18
C VAL A 95 -2.27 17.57 13.20
N THR A 96 -3.24 17.21 12.36
CA THR A 96 -4.51 17.94 12.21
C THR A 96 -5.61 17.39 13.10
N GLU A 97 -5.57 16.09 13.40
CA GLU A 97 -6.50 15.41 14.29
C GLU A 97 -5.77 14.31 15.06
N THR A 98 -6.06 14.15 16.35
CA THR A 98 -5.56 13.03 17.16
C THR A 98 -6.37 12.88 18.45
N GLY A 99 -6.21 11.76 19.14
CA GLY A 99 -6.79 11.51 20.46
C GLY A 99 -6.21 12.42 21.56
N PRO A 100 -6.82 12.46 22.75
CA PRO A 100 -6.29 13.22 23.87
C PRO A 100 -5.01 12.57 24.44
N ALA A 101 -4.24 13.36 25.21
CA ALA A 101 -3.14 12.83 26.01
C ALA A 101 -3.62 11.70 26.95
N PRO A 102 -2.81 10.66 27.20
CA PRO A 102 -1.41 10.47 26.77
C PRO A 102 -1.26 9.74 25.43
N ASN A 103 -2.30 9.70 24.60
CA ASN A 103 -2.31 9.01 23.30
C ASN A 103 -2.37 9.97 22.12
N ASN A 104 -2.15 11.27 22.36
CA ASN A 104 -2.06 12.25 21.30
C ASN A 104 -0.82 11.97 20.46
N LEU A 105 -1.03 11.92 19.15
CA LEU A 105 0.00 11.87 18.15
C LEU A 105 0.60 13.27 17.98
N THR A 106 1.92 13.32 17.87
CA THR A 106 2.68 14.53 17.57
C THR A 106 3.76 14.23 16.53
N THR A 107 4.31 15.27 15.91
CA THR A 107 5.44 15.17 14.97
C THR A 107 6.30 16.44 15.07
N ASN A 108 7.56 16.35 14.67
CA ASN A 108 8.51 17.47 14.71
C ASN A 108 9.43 17.55 13.47
N SER A 109 9.17 16.79 12.41
CA SER A 109 10.03 16.75 11.23
C SER A 109 9.59 17.76 10.17
N ALA A 110 10.59 18.39 9.56
CA ALA A 110 10.45 19.09 8.29
C ALA A 110 11.30 18.34 7.26
N ASN A 111 10.70 17.33 6.62
CA ASN A 111 11.36 16.47 5.64
C ASN A 111 10.37 16.14 4.51
N VAL A 112 10.86 16.05 3.27
CA VAL A 112 10.05 15.63 2.13
C VAL A 112 9.76 14.14 2.28
N GLY A 113 8.49 13.75 2.19
CA GLY A 113 8.09 12.34 2.23
C GLY A 113 8.19 11.67 3.60
N ASP A 114 9.12 12.06 4.45
CA ASP A 114 9.33 11.41 5.74
C ASP A 114 8.76 12.18 6.93
N VAL A 115 8.14 11.44 7.84
CA VAL A 115 7.64 11.98 9.10
C VAL A 115 7.88 11.07 10.28
N GLN A 116 8.58 11.59 11.28
CA GLN A 116 8.76 10.89 12.56
C GLN A 116 7.50 11.04 13.40
N LEU A 117 7.10 9.94 14.05
CA LEU A 117 5.91 9.91 14.88
C LEU A 117 6.23 9.88 16.37
N PHE A 118 5.44 10.62 17.14
CA PHE A 118 5.59 10.75 18.59
C PHE A 118 4.24 10.50 19.28
N ARG A 119 4.29 9.86 20.45
CA ARG A 119 3.17 9.73 21.38
C ARG A 119 3.43 10.65 22.57
N ASP A 120 2.57 11.63 22.79
CA ASP A 120 2.68 12.57 23.91
C ASP A 120 4.10 13.19 24.00
N GLY A 121 4.65 13.59 22.83
CA GLY A 121 5.99 14.17 22.71
C GLY A 121 7.16 13.18 22.86
N THR A 122 6.92 11.89 23.08
CA THR A 122 7.96 10.84 23.13
C THR A 122 8.03 10.12 21.78
N PRO A 123 9.22 9.91 21.18
CA PRO A 123 9.35 9.12 19.95
C PRO A 123 8.68 7.76 20.11
N MET A 124 7.87 7.36 19.13
CA MET A 124 7.44 5.98 19.05
C MET A 124 8.58 5.14 18.51
N THR A 125 8.77 3.94 19.06
CA THR A 125 9.81 3.03 18.59
C THR A 125 9.25 1.95 17.69
N TYR A 126 10.06 1.52 16.72
CA TYR A 126 9.77 0.41 15.82
C TYR A 126 9.63 -0.91 16.58
N SER A 127 10.46 -1.12 17.60
CA SER A 127 10.33 -2.23 18.54
C SER A 127 9.07 -2.18 19.43
N GLY A 128 8.42 -1.02 19.53
CA GLY A 128 7.31 -0.77 20.46
C GLY A 128 5.93 -1.15 19.95
N GLY A 129 5.75 -1.36 18.65
CA GLY A 129 4.44 -1.59 18.05
C GLY A 129 4.40 -1.41 16.55
N PHE A 130 3.21 -1.59 15.98
CA PHE A 130 2.95 -1.49 14.56
C PHE A 130 2.27 -0.17 14.22
N ALA A 131 2.73 0.55 13.19
CA ALA A 131 1.98 1.66 12.59
C ALA A 131 1.41 1.24 11.23
N PHE A 132 0.17 1.62 10.98
CA PHE A 132 -0.46 1.54 9.68
C PHE A 132 -0.79 2.94 9.19
N ALA A 133 -0.40 3.26 7.97
CA ALA A 133 -0.66 4.55 7.36
C ALA A 133 -1.37 4.39 6.01
N THR A 134 -2.23 5.35 5.69
CA THR A 134 -2.89 5.45 4.39
C THR A 134 -2.84 6.88 3.89
N VAL A 135 -2.60 7.05 2.58
CA VAL A 135 -2.68 8.36 1.94
C VAL A 135 -4.14 8.80 1.91
N ARG A 136 -4.42 10.02 2.40
CA ARG A 136 -5.80 10.58 2.47
C ARG A 136 -6.18 11.38 1.23
N GLN A 137 -5.21 11.76 0.41
CA GLN A 137 -5.42 12.56 -0.78
C GLN A 137 -5.43 11.66 -2.01
N ASN A 138 -6.53 11.68 -2.74
CA ASN A 138 -6.61 11.09 -4.09
C ASN A 138 -6.51 12.18 -5.16
N ILE A 139 -5.66 13.19 -4.92
CA ILE A 139 -5.44 14.29 -5.86
C ILE A 139 -4.11 14.02 -6.55
N PRO A 140 -4.08 13.82 -7.88
CA PRO A 140 -2.84 13.65 -8.62
C PRO A 140 -1.94 14.87 -8.38
N PHE A 141 -0.67 14.63 -8.07
CA PHE A 141 0.32 15.69 -8.04
C PHE A 141 0.62 16.17 -9.48
N GLY A 142 0.58 17.49 -9.69
CA GLY A 142 0.73 18.10 -11.02
C GLY A 142 -0.44 17.87 -11.98
N SER A 143 -0.17 17.91 -13.28
CA SER A 143 -1.19 17.86 -14.34
C SER A 143 -1.52 16.45 -14.84
N THR A 144 -0.89 15.42 -14.29
CA THR A 144 -0.99 14.04 -14.79
C THR A 144 -1.68 13.15 -13.76
N LEU A 145 -2.70 12.40 -14.20
CA LEU A 145 -3.49 11.46 -13.38
C LEU A 145 -2.70 10.24 -12.85
N THR A 146 -1.38 10.22 -13.00
CA THR A 146 -0.50 9.08 -12.67
C THR A 146 0.26 9.30 -11.37
N ASP A 147 0.06 10.43 -10.73
CA ASP A 147 0.90 10.89 -9.64
C ASP A 147 0.29 10.55 -8.28
N PHE A 148 0.32 9.25 -7.98
CA PHE A 148 -0.15 8.67 -6.72
C PHE A 148 0.99 8.54 -5.72
N ARG A 149 0.62 8.41 -4.44
CA ARG A 149 1.54 8.25 -3.33
C ARG A 149 1.24 6.94 -2.59
N SER A 150 2.28 6.21 -2.22
CA SER A 150 2.21 5.16 -1.20
C SER A 150 2.50 5.77 0.18
N ALA A 151 2.16 5.03 1.23
CA ALA A 151 2.67 5.29 2.56
C ALA A 151 3.26 3.99 3.10
N GLU A 152 4.45 4.08 3.67
CA GLU A 152 5.15 2.97 4.32
C GLU A 152 5.56 3.35 5.74
N ALA A 153 5.96 2.35 6.51
CA ALA A 153 6.21 2.45 7.94
C ALA A 153 7.53 1.76 8.29
N TYR A 154 8.59 2.56 8.45
CA TYR A 154 9.96 2.08 8.48
C TYR A 154 10.74 2.53 9.73
N PRO A 155 11.82 1.82 10.11
CA PRO A 155 12.69 2.23 11.19
C PRO A 155 13.77 3.22 10.70
N SER A 156 14.01 4.29 11.47
CA SER A 156 15.27 5.06 11.37
C SER A 156 16.00 4.96 12.70
N GLY A 157 16.93 4.01 12.78
CA GLY A 157 17.41 3.53 14.08
C GLY A 157 16.32 2.71 14.77
N ASP A 158 15.97 3.05 16.01
CA ASP A 158 14.81 2.44 16.71
C ASP A 158 13.55 3.32 16.61
N ASP A 159 13.65 4.53 16.05
CA ASP A 159 12.52 5.44 15.93
C ASP A 159 11.60 5.03 14.78
N PHE A 160 10.29 5.22 14.98
CA PHE A 160 9.27 4.93 14.00
C PHE A 160 9.06 6.12 13.05
N TRP A 161 9.20 5.88 11.76
CA TRP A 161 8.96 6.85 10.70
C TRP A 161 7.87 6.36 9.74
N LEU A 162 7.17 7.31 9.13
CA LEU A 162 6.41 7.07 7.92
C LEU A 162 7.15 7.68 6.75
N SER A 163 7.13 7.00 5.61
CA SER A 163 7.54 7.50 4.32
C SER A 163 6.32 7.65 3.42
N THR A 164 6.32 8.66 2.57
CA THR A 164 5.40 8.78 1.44
C THR A 164 6.20 8.95 0.17
N THR A 165 5.98 8.05 -0.78
CA THR A 165 6.78 7.97 -2.01
C THR A 165 5.88 8.14 -3.22
N GLN A 166 6.36 8.89 -4.20
CA GLN A 166 5.70 9.01 -5.49
C GLN A 166 5.88 7.73 -6.29
N MET A 167 4.79 7.15 -6.78
CA MET A 167 4.88 6.02 -7.70
C MET A 167 5.74 6.40 -8.93
N GLY A 168 6.90 5.77 -9.07
CA GLY A 168 7.83 5.97 -10.19
C GLY A 168 8.68 7.23 -10.07
N ALA A 169 8.63 7.94 -8.94
CA ALA A 169 9.58 8.97 -8.58
C ALA A 169 10.09 8.72 -7.15
N GLY A 170 10.81 9.67 -6.55
CA GLY A 170 11.32 9.49 -5.18
C GLY A 170 10.28 9.86 -4.11
N GLU A 171 10.78 10.19 -2.93
CA GLU A 171 10.01 10.79 -1.84
C GLU A 171 9.11 11.94 -2.32
N GLY A 172 7.90 12.01 -1.79
CA GLY A 172 6.97 13.07 -2.11
C GLY A 172 5.91 13.25 -1.05
N ASN A 173 5.60 14.49 -0.72
CA ASN A 173 4.65 14.82 0.34
C ASN A 173 3.23 14.35 0.02
N ALA A 174 2.57 13.76 1.01
CA ALA A 174 1.15 13.41 0.97
C ALA A 174 0.53 13.50 2.36
N ASN A 175 -0.72 13.96 2.47
CA ASN A 175 -1.44 13.85 3.73
C ASN A 175 -1.73 12.37 4.03
N VAL A 176 -1.48 11.92 5.27
CA VAL A 176 -1.69 10.53 5.69
C VAL A 176 -2.59 10.44 6.93
N SER A 177 -3.38 9.37 7.01
CA SER A 177 -3.98 8.90 8.26
C SER A 177 -3.06 7.83 8.83
N VAL A 178 -2.85 7.82 10.14
CA VAL A 178 -2.06 6.79 10.81
C VAL A 178 -2.80 6.24 12.02
N ALA A 179 -2.61 4.95 12.25
CA ALA A 179 -2.95 4.26 13.49
C ALA A 179 -1.71 3.47 13.98
N TYR A 180 -1.39 3.57 15.26
CA TYR A 180 -0.31 2.88 15.94
C TYR A 180 -0.87 1.96 17.03
N PHE A 181 -0.37 0.73 17.02
CA PHE A 181 -0.83 -0.40 17.80
C PHE A 181 0.32 -0.87 18.70
N PRO A 182 0.42 -0.37 19.94
CA PRO A 182 1.55 -0.67 20.83
C PRO A 182 1.57 -2.15 21.23
N PHE A 183 2.70 -2.83 21.08
CA PHE A 183 2.86 -4.22 21.55
C PHE A 183 2.66 -4.35 23.07
N ALA A 184 2.99 -3.31 23.84
CA ALA A 184 2.70 -3.25 25.27
C ALA A 184 1.21 -3.40 25.61
N ASN A 185 0.31 -3.10 24.66
CA ASN A 185 -1.14 -3.24 24.81
C ASN A 185 -1.66 -4.62 24.34
N GLY A 186 -0.77 -5.55 23.96
CA GLY A 186 -1.12 -6.92 23.57
C GLY A 186 -1.42 -7.11 22.07
N TRP A 187 -1.24 -6.08 21.24
CA TRP A 187 -1.44 -6.18 19.79
C TRP A 187 -0.50 -7.20 19.15
N ILE A 188 -1.03 -8.16 18.39
CA ILE A 188 -0.26 -9.25 17.79
C ILE A 188 0.27 -8.78 16.43
N GLY A 189 1.57 -8.86 16.21
CA GLY A 189 2.19 -8.37 14.99
C GLY A 189 3.71 -8.49 15.01
N GLY A 190 4.35 -7.97 13.99
CA GLY A 190 5.81 -7.95 13.90
C GLY A 190 6.35 -7.24 12.68
N HIS A 191 7.67 -7.17 12.64
CA HIS A 191 8.44 -6.51 11.60
C HIS A 191 9.45 -7.51 11.04
N LEU A 192 9.47 -7.66 9.73
CA LEU A 192 10.36 -8.57 9.01
C LEU A 192 11.41 -7.74 8.27
N ASP A 193 12.64 -8.23 8.27
CA ASP A 193 13.68 -7.77 7.35
C ASP A 193 13.47 -8.38 5.94
N PRO A 194 14.28 -8.04 4.92
CA PRO A 194 14.06 -8.55 3.58
C PRO A 194 14.28 -10.08 3.51
N ALA A 195 15.10 -10.66 4.39
CA ALA A 195 15.30 -12.11 4.42
C ALA A 195 14.14 -12.88 5.09
N GLY A 196 13.08 -12.19 5.55
CA GLY A 196 12.00 -12.78 6.34
C GLY A 196 12.40 -13.08 7.79
N THR A 197 13.45 -12.42 8.29
CA THR A 197 13.84 -12.48 9.69
C THR A 197 12.94 -11.57 10.51
N LEU A 198 12.32 -12.10 11.56
CA LEU A 198 11.54 -11.32 12.52
C LEU A 198 12.47 -10.45 13.36
N LEU A 199 12.49 -9.14 13.07
CA LEU A 199 13.25 -8.13 13.81
C LEU A 199 12.65 -7.91 15.20
N PHE A 200 11.33 -7.71 15.23
CA PHE A 200 10.54 -7.55 16.45
C PHE A 200 9.17 -8.18 16.25
N GLY A 201 8.57 -8.67 17.32
CA GLY A 201 7.21 -9.19 17.26
C GLY A 201 6.57 -9.37 18.63
N ASN A 202 5.24 -9.37 18.64
CA ASN A 202 4.43 -9.67 19.81
C ASN A 202 3.39 -10.73 19.45
N GLY A 203 3.30 -11.78 20.25
CA GLY A 203 2.42 -12.93 19.98
C GLY A 203 2.89 -13.84 18.83
N VAL A 204 4.05 -13.58 18.23
CA VAL A 204 4.66 -14.36 17.15
C VAL A 204 6.16 -14.55 17.39
N THR A 205 6.74 -15.57 16.76
CA THR A 205 8.19 -15.88 16.81
C THR A 205 8.73 -16.14 15.41
N GLN A 206 10.05 -16.25 15.22
CA GLN A 206 10.63 -16.60 13.92
C GLN A 206 10.05 -17.90 13.33
N GLY A 207 9.73 -18.88 14.18
CA GLY A 207 9.12 -20.15 13.73
C GLY A 207 7.73 -19.98 13.12
N ASN A 208 7.12 -18.81 13.27
CA ASN A 208 5.85 -18.46 12.66
C ASN A 208 5.98 -17.80 11.29
N ILE A 209 7.20 -17.48 10.87
CA ILE A 209 7.49 -16.76 9.64
C ILE A 209 8.24 -17.69 8.68
N ALA A 210 7.77 -17.76 7.45
CA ALA A 210 8.45 -18.44 6.36
C ALA A 210 8.55 -17.52 5.15
N MET A 211 9.69 -17.51 4.47
CA MET A 211 9.83 -16.86 3.17
C MET A 211 9.60 -17.92 2.09
N ASN A 212 8.52 -17.78 1.33
CA ASN A 212 8.11 -18.73 0.30
C ASN A 212 8.64 -18.37 -1.09
N GLY A 213 9.08 -17.13 -1.27
CA GLY A 213 9.69 -16.61 -2.50
C GLY A 213 10.09 -15.15 -2.34
N THR A 214 10.66 -14.57 -3.39
CA THR A 214 10.97 -13.13 -3.45
C THR A 214 9.71 -12.32 -3.15
N GLY A 215 9.76 -11.50 -2.09
CA GLY A 215 8.64 -10.67 -1.65
C GLY A 215 7.42 -11.42 -1.13
N ASP A 216 7.49 -12.75 -0.98
CA ASP A 216 6.37 -13.58 -0.57
C ASP A 216 6.69 -14.23 0.78
N TYR A 217 6.10 -13.69 1.85
CA TYR A 217 6.22 -14.17 3.22
C TYR A 217 4.93 -14.87 3.66
N GLN A 218 5.04 -15.95 4.41
CA GLN A 218 3.93 -16.58 5.10
C GLN A 218 4.05 -16.32 6.60
N VAL A 219 2.96 -15.81 7.18
CA VAL A 219 2.84 -15.51 8.60
C VAL A 219 1.78 -16.43 9.19
N SER A 220 2.15 -17.20 10.21
CA SER A 220 1.22 -18.00 11.00
C SER A 220 0.96 -17.34 12.36
N ILE A 221 -0.29 -17.28 12.80
CA ILE A 221 -0.65 -16.67 14.09
C ILE A 221 -0.97 -17.76 15.12
N PRO A 222 -0.21 -17.87 16.22
CA PRO A 222 -0.54 -18.78 17.31
C PRO A 222 -1.94 -18.52 17.88
N GLY A 223 -2.70 -19.59 18.13
CA GLY A 223 -4.06 -19.51 18.69
C GLY A 223 -5.17 -19.28 17.65
N VAL A 224 -4.82 -18.95 16.40
CA VAL A 224 -5.76 -18.94 15.28
C VAL A 224 -5.94 -20.36 14.75
N SER A 225 -7.17 -20.71 14.37
CA SER A 225 -7.53 -22.00 13.79
C SER A 225 -7.94 -21.91 12.32
N ASP A 226 -8.54 -20.79 11.91
CA ASP A 226 -8.96 -20.50 10.54
C ASP A 226 -8.77 -19.01 10.20
N SER A 227 -7.76 -18.69 9.39
CA SER A 227 -7.41 -17.34 8.96
C SER A 227 -8.48 -16.67 8.09
N THR A 228 -9.49 -17.42 7.63
CA THR A 228 -10.64 -16.87 6.91
C THR A 228 -11.80 -16.49 7.84
N GLN A 229 -11.80 -16.99 9.08
CA GLN A 229 -12.92 -16.84 10.04
C GLN A 229 -12.53 -16.16 11.35
N ASP A 230 -11.26 -16.16 11.73
CA ASP A 230 -10.87 -15.76 13.10
C ASP A 230 -10.42 -14.29 13.18
N GLY A 231 -9.99 -13.68 12.06
CA GLY A 231 -9.59 -12.26 12.04
C GLY A 231 -8.99 -11.80 10.70
N LEU A 232 -8.33 -10.64 10.75
CA LEU A 232 -7.68 -10.00 9.60
C LEU A 232 -6.17 -9.86 9.86
N LEU A 233 -5.36 -10.01 8.81
CA LEU A 233 -3.96 -9.57 8.83
C LEU A 233 -3.86 -8.29 7.99
N PHE A 234 -3.20 -7.28 8.53
CA PHE A 234 -2.79 -6.08 7.81
C PHE A 234 -1.29 -6.10 7.62
N ALA A 235 -0.80 -5.58 6.50
CA ALA A 235 0.62 -5.40 6.26
C ALA A 235 0.88 -4.06 5.58
N ILE A 236 2.05 -3.50 5.82
CA ILE A 236 2.55 -2.26 5.21
C ILE A 236 4.05 -2.43 4.92
N GLY A 237 4.53 -1.83 3.83
CA GLY A 237 5.95 -1.81 3.51
C GLY A 237 6.77 -1.21 4.65
N GLY A 238 7.97 -1.75 4.84
CA GLY A 238 8.85 -1.46 5.96
C GLY A 238 10.01 -0.52 5.61
N SER A 239 9.98 0.11 4.43
CA SER A 239 11.10 0.85 3.85
C SER A 239 10.72 2.27 3.43
N ASN A 240 11.70 3.04 2.97
CA ASN A 240 11.47 4.36 2.37
C ASN A 240 11.48 4.24 0.83
N GLU A 241 10.56 3.45 0.31
CA GLU A 241 10.43 3.11 -1.11
C GLU A 241 8.95 3.26 -1.55
N ASP A 242 8.60 2.79 -2.75
CA ASP A 242 7.22 2.76 -3.26
C ASP A 242 6.65 1.35 -3.40
N ASN A 243 6.95 0.54 -2.39
CA ASN A 243 6.53 -0.84 -2.28
C ASN A 243 5.14 -0.93 -1.64
N ILE A 244 4.37 -1.93 -2.09
CA ILE A 244 3.03 -2.20 -1.60
C ILE A 244 3.01 -3.60 -1.01
N ALA A 245 2.67 -3.68 0.28
CA ALA A 245 2.38 -4.94 0.95
C ALA A 245 0.89 -5.26 0.82
N SER A 246 0.60 -6.52 0.52
CA SER A 246 -0.76 -7.07 0.47
C SER A 246 -0.84 -8.36 1.25
N THR A 247 -2.03 -8.71 1.73
CA THR A 247 -2.25 -9.90 2.57
C THR A 247 -3.36 -10.77 2.02
N TYR A 248 -3.21 -12.09 2.11
CA TYR A 248 -4.21 -13.06 1.71
C TYR A 248 -4.30 -14.22 2.71
N ALA A 249 -5.51 -14.57 3.17
CA ALA A 249 -5.70 -15.70 4.08
C ALA A 249 -5.54 -17.04 3.34
N LEU A 250 -4.69 -17.93 3.87
CA LEU A 250 -4.39 -19.24 3.25
C LEU A 250 -5.23 -20.39 3.82
N GLY A 251 -6.07 -20.13 4.81
CA GLY A 251 -6.69 -21.16 5.66
C GLY A 251 -5.76 -21.61 6.79
N GLY A 252 -6.28 -22.48 7.67
CA GLY A 252 -5.58 -22.86 8.89
C GLY A 252 -5.23 -21.62 9.72
N ASN A 253 -4.01 -21.50 10.23
CA ASN A 253 -3.60 -20.33 11.01
C ASN A 253 -2.72 -19.34 10.24
N SER A 254 -2.74 -19.37 8.90
CA SER A 254 -1.73 -18.71 8.07
C SER A 254 -2.30 -17.68 7.09
N TRP A 255 -1.48 -16.66 6.82
CA TRP A 255 -1.68 -15.64 5.80
C TRP A 255 -0.42 -15.55 4.94
N GLN A 256 -0.61 -15.28 3.65
CA GLN A 256 0.41 -14.81 2.74
C GLN A 256 0.50 -13.29 2.87
N VAL A 257 1.72 -12.77 2.92
CA VAL A 257 2.07 -11.36 2.75
C VAL A 257 2.90 -11.28 1.47
N SER A 258 2.49 -10.41 0.55
CA SER A 258 3.19 -10.21 -0.72
C SER A 258 3.57 -8.74 -0.86
N VAL A 259 4.86 -8.49 -1.05
CA VAL A 259 5.44 -7.17 -1.33
C VAL A 259 5.68 -7.06 -2.84
N ARG A 260 5.15 -5.98 -3.42
CA ARG A 260 5.30 -5.66 -4.84
C ARG A 260 5.82 -4.24 -4.99
N ASP A 261 6.79 -4.10 -5.87
CA ASP A 261 7.23 -2.83 -6.42
C ASP A 261 6.10 -2.17 -7.25
N ASN A 262 6.17 -0.86 -7.45
CA ASN A 262 5.27 -0.08 -8.29
C ASN A 262 5.19 -0.60 -9.75
N GLY A 263 6.23 -1.31 -10.20
CA GLY A 263 6.35 -1.95 -11.51
C GLY A 263 5.64 -3.30 -11.58
N ASN A 264 4.95 -3.69 -10.50
CA ASN A 264 4.34 -4.99 -10.28
C ASN A 264 5.37 -6.15 -10.27
N SER A 265 6.62 -5.82 -9.91
CA SER A 265 7.68 -6.80 -9.63
C SER A 265 7.48 -7.40 -8.24
N ALA A 266 7.85 -8.66 -8.06
CA ALA A 266 8.10 -9.18 -6.73
C ALA A 266 9.37 -8.53 -6.16
N GLU A 267 9.29 -7.97 -4.95
CA GLU A 267 10.45 -7.35 -4.31
C GLU A 267 10.61 -7.87 -2.88
N THR A 268 11.86 -8.20 -2.54
CA THR A 268 12.24 -8.67 -1.22
C THR A 268 12.65 -7.47 -0.38
N ASP A 269 11.79 -7.09 0.54
CA ASP A 269 11.93 -5.86 1.32
C ASP A 269 11.31 -6.01 2.72
N ASP A 270 11.61 -5.05 3.59
CA ASP A 270 11.06 -4.95 4.94
C ASP A 270 9.53 -4.91 4.90
N VAL A 271 8.89 -5.56 5.88
CA VAL A 271 7.43 -5.53 6.00
C VAL A 271 7.00 -5.58 7.45
N SER A 272 6.01 -4.74 7.78
CA SER A 272 5.36 -4.76 9.09
C SER A 272 3.98 -5.39 8.95
N PHE A 273 3.55 -6.16 9.95
CA PHE A 273 2.21 -6.76 9.96
C PHE A 273 1.53 -6.69 11.34
N LEU A 274 0.20 -6.71 11.31
CA LEU A 274 -0.68 -6.73 12.47
C LEU A 274 -1.81 -7.74 12.25
N TYR A 275 -2.03 -8.61 13.22
CA TYR A 275 -3.22 -9.45 13.29
C TYR A 275 -4.28 -8.80 14.19
N LEU A 276 -5.49 -8.70 13.66
CA LEU A 276 -6.67 -8.16 14.33
C LEU A 276 -7.74 -9.26 14.43
N PRO A 277 -7.94 -9.86 15.62
CA PRO A 277 -9.01 -10.83 15.84
C PRO A 277 -10.39 -10.21 15.59
N TYR A 278 -11.35 -10.95 15.04
CA TYR A 278 -12.73 -10.45 14.93
C TYR A 278 -13.41 -10.28 16.29
N THR A 279 -12.86 -10.91 17.34
CA THR A 279 -13.30 -10.75 18.73
C THR A 279 -12.72 -9.51 19.42
N THR A 280 -11.95 -8.68 18.70
CA THR A 280 -11.42 -7.43 19.24
C THR A 280 -12.57 -6.55 19.72
N THR A 281 -12.46 -6.08 20.96
CA THR A 281 -13.50 -5.23 21.57
C THR A 281 -13.65 -3.95 20.76
N ASN A 282 -14.90 -3.54 20.52
CA ASN A 282 -15.27 -2.36 19.71
C ASN A 282 -14.83 -2.43 18.23
N LEU A 283 -14.43 -3.59 17.71
CA LEU A 283 -14.22 -3.75 16.28
C LEU A 283 -15.55 -3.66 15.54
N ILE A 284 -15.67 -2.68 14.66
CA ILE A 284 -16.74 -2.60 13.67
C ILE A 284 -16.15 -3.03 12.33
N ALA A 285 -16.53 -4.23 11.89
CA ALA A 285 -16.14 -4.77 10.60
C ALA A 285 -17.33 -5.47 9.95
N ALA A 286 -17.33 -5.54 8.63
CA ALA A 286 -18.28 -6.32 7.86
C ALA A 286 -17.52 -7.30 6.96
N ARG A 287 -18.05 -8.51 6.86
CA ARG A 287 -17.63 -9.47 5.85
C ARG A 287 -18.65 -9.46 4.73
N VAL A 288 -18.16 -9.37 3.49
CA VAL A 288 -19.00 -9.46 2.29
C VAL A 288 -18.69 -10.79 1.62
N ASP A 289 -19.65 -11.72 1.65
CA ASP A 289 -19.58 -12.97 0.92
C ASP A 289 -20.34 -12.82 -0.41
N GLY A 290 -19.75 -13.29 -1.53
CA GLY A 290 -20.51 -13.45 -2.78
C GLY A 290 -20.29 -12.42 -3.88
N ALA A 291 -19.10 -11.80 -4.00
CA ALA A 291 -18.67 -11.25 -5.29
C ALA A 291 -18.32 -12.42 -6.24
N THR A 292 -19.33 -13.04 -6.85
CA THR A 292 -19.17 -14.01 -7.94
C THR A 292 -19.12 -13.30 -9.29
#